data_AF-E6VV72-F1
#
_entry.id   AF-E6VV72-F1
#
_cell.length_a   1.000
_cell.length_b   1.000
_cell.length_c   1.000
_cell.angle_alpha   90.00
_cell.angle_beta   90.00
_cell.angle_gamma   90.00
#
_symmetry.space_group_name_H-M   'P 1'
#
loop_
_entity.id
_entity.type
_entity.pdbx_description
1 polymer ?
#
loop_
_entity_poly.entity_id
_entity_poly.type
_entity_poly.pdbx_seq_one_letter_code
_entity_poly.pdbx_strand_id
1 'polypeptide(L)' 'MFEVVIERNGVEKIVFSAESRRIVELVLQRHIRSLTAGTAFIREAALTGK' A
#
# COMPACT_ATOMS: atom_id res chain seq x y z
N MET A 1 10.48 5.71 1.99
CA MET A 1 9.86 4.53 1.37
C MET A 1 8.34 4.65 1.41
N PHE A 2 7.65 4.30 0.33
CA PHE A 2 6.19 4.29 0.25
C PHE A 2 5.68 2.85 0.14
N GLU A 3 4.56 2.55 0.77
CA GLU A 3 3.99 1.20 0.83
C GLU A 3 2.52 1.21 0.37
N VAL A 4 2.11 0.21 -0.40
CA VAL A 4 0.70 -0.13 -0.60
C VAL A 4 0.28 -1.06 0.51
N VAL A 5 -0.67 -0.62 1.33
CA VAL A 5 -1.26 -1.39 2.41
C VAL A 5 -2.69 -1.75 2.03
N ILE A 6 -3.04 -3.03 2.20
CA ILE A 6 -4.42 -3.50 2.13
C ILE A 6 -4.87 -3.84 3.54
N GLU A 7 -5.95 -3.21 3.98
CA GLU A 7 -6.65 -3.55 5.22
C GLU A 7 -7.88 -4.38 4.89
N ARG A 8 -8.00 -5.55 5.51
CA ARG A 8 -9.20 -6.38 5.44
C ARG A 8 -9.48 -6.99 6.80
N ASN A 9 -10.70 -6.78 7.32
CA ASN A 9 -11.13 -7.31 8.63
C ASN A 9 -10.19 -6.93 9.78
N GLY A 10 -9.68 -5.68 9.79
CA GLY A 10 -8.74 -5.20 10.80
C GLY A 10 -7.32 -5.77 10.68
N VAL A 11 -7.04 -6.57 9.64
CA VAL A 11 -5.69 -7.05 9.33
C VAL A 11 -5.10 -6.22 8.21
N GLU A 12 -3.97 -5.59 8.50
CA GLU A 12 -3.18 -4.87 7.51
C GLU A 12 -2.14 -5.78 6.87
N LYS A 13 -1.98 -5.67 5.56
CA LYS A 13 -0.93 -6.36 4.80
C LYS A 13 -0.27 -5.41 3.83
N ILE A 14 1.06 -5.31 3.90
CA ILE A 14 1.87 -4.62 2.90
C ILE A 14 1.96 -5.54 1.67
N VAL A 15 1.54 -5.04 0.52
CA VAL A 15 1.53 -5.82 -0.74
C VAL A 15 2.58 -5.33 -1.74
N PHE A 16 3.06 -4.10 -1.58
CA PHE A 16 4.09 -3.52 -2.42
C PHE A 16 4.77 -2.36 -1.71
N SER A 17 6.05 -2.13 -1.99
CA SER A 17 6.78 -0.98 -1.49
C SER A 17 7.78 -0.47 -2.52
N ALA A 18 7.97 0.85 -2.57
CA ALA A 18 8.92 1.50 -3.47
C ALA A 18 9.33 2.88 -2.95
N GLU A 19 10.49 3.37 -3.36
CA GLU A 19 10.97 4.72 -3.02
C GLU A 19 10.20 5.83 -3.76
N SER A 20 9.55 5.50 -4.88
CA SER A 20 8.78 6.46 -5.67
C SER A 20 7.29 6.37 -5.38
N ARG A 21 6.72 7.45 -4.85
CA ARG A 21 5.27 7.59 -4.64
C ARG A 21 4.45 7.29 -5.90
N ARG A 22 4.92 7.77 -7.06
CA ARG A 22 4.22 7.57 -8.34
C ARG A 22 4.08 6.10 -8.71
N ILE A 23 5.09 5.28 -8.43
CA ILE A 23 5.04 3.83 -8.69
C ILE A 23 4.00 3.18 -7.77
N VAL A 24 3.99 3.55 -6.49
CA VAL A 24 3.04 3.04 -5.49
C VAL A 24 1.60 3.43 -5.83
N GLU A 25 1.36 4.65 -6.33
CA GLU A 25 0.04 5.10 -6.79
C GLU A 25 -0.50 4.27 -7.97
N LEU A 26 0.36 3.93 -8.95
CA LEU A 26 -0.03 3.05 -10.06
C LEU A 26 -0.42 1.64 -9.57
N VAL A 27 0.34 1.10 -8.61
CA VAL A 27 0.05 -0.22 -8.04
C VAL A 27 -1.22 -0.21 -7.19
N LEU A 28 -1.48 0.87 -6.44
CA LEU A 28 -2.71 1.06 -5.69
C LEU A 28 -3.93 1.06 -6.63
N GLN A 29 -3.89 1.83 -7.72
CA GLN A 29 -5.00 1.88 -8.68
C GLN A 29 -5.31 0.50 -9.27
N ARG A 30 -4.29 -0.32 -9.51
CA ARG A 30 -4.46 -1.71 -9.97
C ARG A 30 -5.13 -2.58 -8.90
N HIS A 31 -4.76 -2.43 -7.63
CA HIS A 31 -5.33 -3.20 -6.52
C HIS A 31 -6.77 -2.81 -6.22
N ILE A 32 -7.11 -1.51 -6.21
CA ILE A 32 -8.47 -1.03 -5.98
C ILE A 32 -9.46 -1.66 -6.97
N ARG A 33 -9.05 -1.80 -8.25
CA ARG A 33 -9.88 -2.44 -9.29
C ARG A 33 -10.10 -3.94 -9.07
N SER A 34 -9.23 -4.60 -8.30
CA SER A 34 -9.28 -6.04 -8.03
C SER A 34 -9.79 -6.37 -6.63
N LEU A 35 -10.03 -5.38 -5.78
CA LEU A 35 -10.47 -5.56 -4.40
C LEU A 35 -11.97 -5.85 -4.34
N THR A 36 -12.32 -7.07 -3.93
CA THR A 36 -13.71 -7.46 -3.68
C THR A 36 -14.22 -6.95 -2.33
N ALA A 37 -13.34 -6.81 -1.33
CA ALA A 37 -13.65 -6.27 -0.01
C ALA A 37 -12.37 -5.77 0.70
N GLY A 38 -12.49 -4.73 1.51
CA GLY A 38 -11.37 -4.09 2.23
C GLY A 38 -11.01 -2.72 1.67
N THR A 39 -9.99 -2.09 2.26
CA THR A 39 -9.50 -0.76 1.87
C THR A 39 -8.04 -0.87 1.47
N ALA A 40 -7.63 -0.18 0.40
CA ALA A 40 -6.23 -0.02 0.05
C ALA A 40 -5.80 1.44 0.13
N PHE A 41 -4.64 1.70 0.72
CA PHE A 41 -4.10 3.04 0.88
C PHE A 41 -2.58 3.04 0.82
N ILE A 42 -1.99 4.22 0.65
CA ILE A 42 -0.54 4.42 0.66
C ILE A 42 -0.10 4.83 2.06
N ARG A 43 0.95 4.20 2.56
CA ARG A 43 1.62 4.55 3.81
C ARG A 43 3.02 5.05 3.51
N GLU A 44 3.41 6.18 4.12
CA GLU A 44 4.81 6.61 4.15
C GLU A 44 5.52 5.84 5.26
N ALA A 45 6.36 4.89 4.87
CA ALA A 45 7.25 4.24 5.81
C ALA A 45 8.41 5.21 6.08
N ALA A 46 8.40 5.79 7.28
CA ALA A 46 9.59 6.41 7.82
C ALA A 46 10.68 5.33 7.79
N LEU A 47 11.76 5.59 7.06
CA LEU A 47 13.00 4.81 7.17
C LEU A 47 13.38 4.89 8.65
N THR A 48 12.93 3.91 9.43
CA THR A 48 13.27 3.83 10.84
C THR A 48 14.68 3.29 10.84
N GLY A 49 15.63 4.19 10.63
CA GLY A 49 17.03 3.93 10.90
C GLY A 49 17.16 3.60 12.38
N LYS A 50 17.38 2.32 12.65
CA LYS A 50 18.03 1.82 13.85
C LYS A 50 18.93 0.66 13.45
#